data_AF-A0A7S1RDR0-F1
#
_entry.id   AF-A0A7S1RDR0-F1
#
_cell.length_a   1.000
_cell.length_b   1.000
_cell.length_c   1.000
_cell.angle_alpha   90.00
_cell.angle_beta   90.00
_cell.angle_gamma   90.00
#
_symmetry.space_group_name_H-M   'P 1'
#
loop_
_entity.id
_entity.type
_entity.pdbx_description
1 polymer ?
#
loop_
_entity_poly.entity_id
_entity_poly.type
_entity_poly.pdbx_seq_one_letter_code
_entity_poly.pdbx_strand_id
1 'polypeptide(L)'
;NHTEMLLHFTEPLGRSLTSCLTHNHAKLRIAGLRAVIAVLHCGTWKHNFEVLQILMAWQDPNKVPVKAFYEHVTNVNYMSTLSFDRHPAVRRFWFETLAHILLTLPDKVDLEPYIFPYLLTGLCDENEDIALEVFWLIEKCGELYEAEHETDLRKTK
;
A
#
# COMPACT_ATOMS: atom_id res chain seq x y z
N ASN A 1 -12.86 -18.73 17.39
CA ASN A 1 -11.98 -18.04 16.42
C ASN A 1 -12.76 -16.85 15.89
N HIS A 2 -12.44 -15.62 16.31
CA HIS A 2 -13.25 -14.43 16.00
C HIS A 2 -12.79 -13.69 14.74
N THR A 3 -11.75 -14.19 14.07
CA THR A 3 -11.10 -13.58 12.91
C THR A 3 -12.06 -13.30 11.75
N GLU A 4 -12.99 -14.21 11.47
CA GLU A 4 -14.00 -14.01 10.41
C GLU A 4 -14.89 -12.79 10.65
N MET A 5 -15.21 -12.48 11.91
CA MET A 5 -16.00 -11.29 12.23
C MET A 5 -15.19 -10.00 12.04
N LEU A 6 -13.87 -10.06 12.22
CA LEU A 6 -12.99 -8.89 12.08
C LEU A 6 -12.84 -8.45 10.62
N LEU A 7 -13.01 -9.37 9.67
CA LEU A 7 -12.90 -9.11 8.24
C LEU A 7 -13.79 -7.93 7.79
N HIS A 8 -15.03 -7.88 8.28
CA HIS A 8 -16.00 -6.82 7.94
C HIS A 8 -15.64 -5.44 8.49
N PHE A 9 -14.72 -5.36 9.45
CA PHE A 9 -14.24 -4.09 10.01
C PHE A 9 -13.01 -3.55 9.27
N THR A 10 -12.37 -4.35 8.42
CA THR A 10 -11.14 -3.97 7.69
C THR A 10 -11.34 -2.70 6.86
N GLU A 11 -12.36 -2.66 6.00
CA GLU A 11 -12.62 -1.49 5.14
C GLU A 11 -13.01 -0.25 5.97
N PRO A 12 -14.00 -0.30 6.89
CA PRO A 12 -14.35 0.86 7.72
C PRO A 12 -13.17 1.41 8.53
N LEU A 13 -12.36 0.53 9.13
CA LEU A 13 -11.19 0.93 9.90
C LEU A 13 -10.12 1.55 8.98
N GLY A 14 -9.77 0.88 7.88
CA GLY A 14 -8.82 1.40 6.89
C GLY A 14 -9.23 2.77 6.36
N ARG A 15 -10.51 2.95 6.04
CA ARG A 15 -11.06 4.24 5.59
C ARG A 15 -10.92 5.33 6.65
N SER A 16 -11.23 5.03 7.91
CA SER A 16 -11.16 6.02 9.00
C SER A 16 -9.74 6.56 9.24
N LEU A 17 -8.73 5.70 9.00
CA LEU A 17 -7.31 6.02 9.19
C LEU A 17 -6.73 6.94 8.11
N THR A 18 -7.41 7.11 6.96
CA THR A 18 -6.95 7.98 5.87
C THR A 18 -6.75 9.43 6.30
N SER A 19 -7.54 9.90 7.27
CA SER A 19 -7.40 11.24 7.87
C SER A 19 -6.04 11.45 8.55
N CYS A 20 -5.42 10.39 9.08
CA CYS A 20 -4.09 10.46 9.68
C CYS A 20 -2.99 10.59 8.62
N LEU A 21 -3.19 10.05 7.42
CA LEU A 21 -2.19 10.00 6.34
C LEU A 21 -1.95 11.37 5.70
N THR A 22 -2.88 12.31 5.83
CA THR A 22 -2.75 13.68 5.32
C THR A 22 -2.47 14.71 6.42
N HIS A 23 -2.28 14.25 7.65
CA HIS A 23 -2.08 15.14 8.79
C HIS A 23 -0.76 15.94 8.67
N ASN A 24 -0.74 17.18 9.17
CA ASN A 24 0.44 18.06 9.07
C ASN A 24 1.70 17.48 9.76
N HIS A 25 1.53 16.80 10.89
CA HIS A 25 2.63 16.23 11.66
C HIS A 25 3.06 14.85 11.12
N ALA A 26 4.34 14.73 10.75
CA ALA A 26 4.92 13.48 10.24
C ALA A 26 4.72 12.28 11.17
N LYS A 27 4.83 12.50 12.50
CA LYS A 27 4.60 11.46 13.51
C LYS A 27 3.20 10.85 13.43
N LEU A 28 2.18 11.65 13.11
CA LEU A 28 0.81 11.17 12.98
C LEU A 28 0.59 10.42 11.66
N ARG A 29 1.25 10.83 10.57
CA ARG A 29 1.26 10.07 9.32
C ARG A 29 1.89 8.69 9.49
N ILE A 30 3.05 8.61 10.15
CA ILE A 30 3.73 7.34 10.47
C ILE A 30 2.86 6.46 11.38
N ALA A 31 2.22 7.02 12.41
CA ALA A 31 1.29 6.28 13.25
C ALA A 31 0.07 5.76 12.47
N GLY A 32 -0.47 6.57 11.56
CA GLY A 32 -1.52 6.18 10.64
C GLY A 32 -1.11 5.01 9.74
N LEU A 33 0.09 5.07 9.16
CA LEU A 33 0.64 3.97 8.35
C LEU A 33 0.76 2.67 9.14
N ARG A 34 1.29 2.72 10.37
CA ARG A 34 1.35 1.54 11.25
C ARG A 34 -0.03 0.94 11.52
N ALA A 35 -1.02 1.80 11.76
CA ALA A 35 -2.39 1.36 11.99
C ALA A 35 -3.00 0.72 10.72
N VAL A 36 -2.75 1.28 9.53
CA VAL A 36 -3.20 0.73 8.26
C VAL A 36 -2.60 -0.66 8.02
N ILE A 37 -1.31 -0.86 8.25
CA ILE A 37 -0.65 -2.17 8.13
C ILE A 37 -1.30 -3.18 9.08
N ALA A 38 -1.51 -2.80 10.34
CA ALA A 38 -2.16 -3.68 11.31
C ALA A 38 -3.59 -4.06 10.88
N VAL A 39 -4.33 -3.14 10.26
CA VAL A 39 -5.66 -3.43 9.71
C VAL A 39 -5.57 -4.42 8.53
N LEU A 40 -4.59 -4.28 7.64
CA LEU A 40 -4.40 -5.21 6.51
C LEU A 40 -4.08 -6.64 6.97
N HIS A 41 -3.35 -6.81 8.07
CA HIS A 41 -3.11 -8.15 8.66
C HIS A 41 -4.35 -8.76 9.32
N CYS A 42 -5.34 -7.95 9.69
CA CYS A 42 -6.63 -8.43 10.18
C CYS A 42 -7.59 -8.77 9.05
N GLY A 43 -7.40 -8.19 7.86
CA GLY A 43 -8.16 -8.45 6.65
C GLY A 43 -7.61 -9.61 5.83
N THR A 44 -8.38 -10.07 4.85
CA THR A 44 -7.94 -11.04 3.85
C THR A 44 -8.61 -10.76 2.50
N TRP A 45 -7.89 -11.06 1.41
CA TRP A 45 -8.37 -11.07 0.04
C TRP A 45 -9.08 -9.76 -0.34
N LYS A 46 -10.38 -9.87 -0.67
CA LYS A 46 -11.24 -8.75 -1.08
C LYS A 46 -11.19 -7.58 -0.11
N HIS A 47 -11.09 -7.82 1.20
CA HIS A 47 -11.13 -6.76 2.20
C HIS A 47 -9.85 -5.90 2.20
N ASN A 48 -8.69 -6.53 1.96
CA ASN A 48 -7.43 -5.81 1.82
C ASN A 48 -7.43 -5.00 0.52
N PHE A 49 -7.98 -5.58 -0.55
CA PHE A 49 -8.14 -4.88 -1.82
C PHE A 49 -9.07 -3.65 -1.70
N GLU A 50 -10.19 -3.75 -0.97
CA GLU A 50 -11.09 -2.62 -0.71
C GLU A 50 -10.37 -1.46 0.00
N VAL A 51 -9.48 -1.76 0.96
CA VAL A 51 -8.63 -0.75 1.60
C VAL A 51 -7.65 -0.15 0.59
N LEU A 52 -6.99 -0.97 -0.22
CA LEU A 52 -6.03 -0.50 -1.22
C LEU A 52 -6.68 0.40 -2.28
N GLN A 53 -7.89 0.08 -2.73
CA GLN A 53 -8.68 0.92 -3.64
C GLN A 53 -8.90 2.32 -3.08
N ILE A 54 -9.20 2.42 -1.77
CA ILE A 54 -9.34 3.71 -1.09
C ILE A 54 -8.01 4.47 -1.10
N LEU A 55 -6.90 3.79 -0.79
CA LEU A 55 -5.57 4.41 -0.74
C LEU A 55 -5.09 4.91 -2.11
N MET A 56 -5.43 4.19 -3.18
CA MET A 56 -5.09 4.58 -4.56
C MET A 56 -6.04 5.61 -5.16
N ALA A 57 -7.16 5.92 -4.48
CA ALA A 57 -8.29 6.62 -5.08
C ALA A 57 -8.79 5.93 -6.38
N TRP A 58 -8.75 4.60 -6.42
CA TRP A 58 -9.19 3.85 -7.58
C TRP A 58 -10.72 3.95 -7.76
N GLN A 59 -11.16 4.17 -8.99
CA GLN A 59 -12.56 4.15 -9.37
C GLN A 59 -12.75 3.33 -10.65
N ASP A 60 -13.84 2.58 -10.71
CA ASP A 60 -14.24 1.86 -11.92
C ASP A 60 -14.58 2.89 -13.01
N PRO A 61 -13.92 2.84 -14.20
CA PRO A 61 -14.17 3.76 -15.30
C PRO A 61 -15.64 3.82 -15.74
N ASN A 62 -16.40 2.74 -15.54
CA ASN A 62 -17.80 2.63 -15.92
C ASN A 62 -18.75 3.09 -14.81
N LYS A 63 -18.25 3.42 -13.63
CA LYS A 63 -19.05 3.81 -12.47
C LYS A 63 -18.79 5.27 -12.10
N VAL A 64 -19.64 6.16 -12.62
CA VAL A 64 -19.63 7.57 -12.22
C VAL A 64 -20.55 7.78 -11.02
N PRO A 65 -20.06 8.28 -9.87
CA PRO A 65 -20.91 8.60 -8.73
C PRO A 65 -21.95 9.67 -9.11
N VAL A 66 -23.22 9.47 -8.74
CA VAL A 66 -24.30 10.46 -8.99
C VAL A 66 -23.93 11.85 -8.46
N LYS A 67 -23.24 11.90 -7.32
CA LYS A 67 -22.74 13.14 -6.72
C LYS A 67 -21.83 13.94 -7.66
N ALA A 68 -21.01 13.26 -8.48
CA ALA A 68 -20.09 13.91 -9.40
C ALA A 68 -20.79 14.70 -10.52
N PHE A 69 -22.08 14.46 -10.77
CA PHE A 69 -22.87 15.24 -11.73
C PHE A 69 -23.31 16.60 -11.18
N TYR A 70 -23.34 16.76 -9.85
CA TYR A 70 -23.89 17.94 -9.18
C TYR A 70 -22.84 18.69 -8.36
N GLU A 71 -21.77 18.03 -7.95
CA GLU A 71 -20.75 18.58 -7.06
C GLU A 71 -19.35 18.15 -7.47
N HIS A 72 -18.36 18.97 -7.10
CA HIS A 72 -16.96 18.57 -7.20
C HIS A 72 -16.66 17.43 -6.22
N VAL A 73 -16.19 16.30 -6.76
CA VAL A 73 -15.73 15.17 -5.96
C VAL A 73 -14.20 15.20 -5.91
N THR A 74 -13.64 15.32 -4.71
CA THR A 74 -12.19 15.25 -4.52
C THR A 74 -11.81 13.84 -4.13
N ASN A 75 -10.98 13.20 -4.95
CA ASN A 75 -10.36 11.92 -4.64
C ASN A 75 -8.87 12.15 -4.40
N VAL A 76 -8.37 11.67 -3.26
CA VAL A 76 -6.95 11.80 -2.90
C VAL A 76 -6.28 10.44 -3.09
N ASN A 77 -5.29 10.38 -3.97
CA ASN A 77 -4.41 9.22 -4.06
C ASN A 77 -3.38 9.31 -2.91
N TYR A 78 -3.69 8.64 -1.80
CA TYR A 78 -2.85 8.61 -0.61
C TYR A 78 -1.50 7.94 -0.88
N MET A 79 -1.46 6.88 -1.70
CA MET A 79 -0.22 6.18 -2.04
C MET A 79 0.77 7.10 -2.76
N SER A 80 0.28 7.87 -3.74
CA SER A 80 1.09 8.90 -4.41
C SER A 80 1.52 10.00 -3.45
N THR A 81 0.59 10.50 -2.63
CA THR A 81 0.87 11.55 -1.63
C THR A 81 1.98 11.14 -0.65
N LEU A 82 1.99 9.87 -0.22
CA LEU A 82 2.99 9.32 0.70
C LEU A 82 4.33 9.04 0.01
N SER A 83 4.30 8.62 -1.27
CA SER A 83 5.51 8.40 -2.07
C SER A 83 6.29 9.70 -2.28
N PHE A 84 5.58 10.84 -2.37
CA PHE A 84 6.16 12.17 -2.51
C PHE A 84 6.02 13.01 -1.23
N ASP A 85 5.97 12.36 -0.06
CA ASP A 85 5.80 13.08 1.21
C ASP A 85 6.96 14.07 1.42
N ARG A 86 6.62 15.28 1.89
CA ARG A 86 7.58 16.35 2.18
C ARG A 86 8.62 15.97 3.24
N HIS A 87 8.35 14.98 4.08
CA HIS A 87 9.23 14.58 5.16
C HIS A 87 9.91 13.24 4.83
N PRO A 88 11.25 13.18 4.70
CA PRO A 88 11.96 11.98 4.24
C PRO A 88 11.70 10.76 5.13
N ALA A 89 11.59 10.96 6.45
CA ALA A 89 11.24 9.86 7.36
C ALA A 89 9.86 9.21 7.08
N VAL A 90 8.90 9.96 6.52
CA VAL A 90 7.60 9.39 6.13
C VAL A 90 7.74 8.59 4.85
N ARG A 91 8.48 9.12 3.85
CA ARG A 91 8.76 8.40 2.59
C ARG A 91 9.51 7.09 2.84
N ARG A 92 10.58 7.13 3.63
CA ARG A 92 11.31 5.93 4.06
C ARG A 92 10.39 4.89 4.70
N PHE A 93 9.61 5.31 5.71
CA PHE A 93 8.67 4.42 6.38
C PHE A 93 7.58 3.90 5.43
N TRP A 94 7.17 4.70 4.45
CA TRP A 94 6.21 4.31 3.43
C TRP A 94 6.76 3.22 2.49
N PHE A 95 7.99 3.36 2.00
CA PHE A 95 8.60 2.31 1.16
C PHE A 95 8.87 1.02 1.96
N GLU A 96 9.33 1.14 3.21
CA GLU A 96 9.43 0.01 4.15
C GLU A 96 8.06 -0.69 4.31
N THR A 97 6.98 0.09 4.39
CA THR A 97 5.60 -0.41 4.50
C THR A 97 5.19 -1.19 3.25
N LEU A 98 5.44 -0.66 2.05
CA LEU A 98 5.10 -1.32 0.79
C LEU A 98 5.82 -2.67 0.66
N ALA A 99 7.13 -2.67 0.90
CA ALA A 99 7.92 -3.90 0.89
C ALA A 99 7.45 -4.89 1.97
N HIS A 100 7.13 -4.42 3.18
CA HIS A 100 6.59 -5.27 4.23
C HIS A 100 5.29 -5.97 3.82
N ILE A 101 4.37 -5.26 3.15
CA ILE A 101 3.14 -5.85 2.62
C ILE A 101 3.48 -6.96 1.60
N LEU A 102 4.39 -6.69 0.66
CA LEU A 102 4.82 -7.68 -0.35
C LEU A 102 5.59 -8.86 0.25
N LEU A 103 6.19 -8.73 1.42
CA LEU A 103 6.95 -9.81 2.04
C LEU A 103 6.11 -10.68 2.98
N THR A 104 5.03 -10.13 3.55
CA THR A 104 4.35 -10.75 4.70
C THR A 104 2.87 -11.01 4.51
N LEU A 105 2.20 -10.31 3.59
CA LEU A 105 0.76 -10.46 3.40
C LEU A 105 0.46 -11.74 2.58
N PRO A 106 -0.44 -12.62 3.05
CA PRO A 106 -0.71 -13.89 2.36
C PRO A 106 -1.36 -13.72 0.97
N ASP A 107 -2.19 -12.69 0.80
CA ASP A 107 -2.91 -12.32 -0.43
C ASP A 107 -2.15 -11.27 -1.27
N LYS A 108 -0.83 -11.14 -1.07
CA LYS A 108 0.01 -10.15 -1.75
C LYS A 108 -0.07 -10.18 -3.28
N VAL A 109 -0.30 -11.34 -3.88
CA VAL A 109 -0.27 -11.54 -5.34
C VAL A 109 -1.32 -10.69 -6.05
N ASP A 110 -2.52 -10.55 -5.46
CA ASP A 110 -3.58 -9.72 -6.03
C ASP A 110 -3.31 -8.21 -5.86
N LEU A 111 -2.50 -7.84 -4.86
CA LEU A 111 -2.16 -6.46 -4.52
C LEU A 111 -0.88 -5.98 -5.21
N GLU A 112 0.00 -6.89 -5.59
CA GLU A 112 1.32 -6.61 -6.14
C GLU A 112 1.30 -5.67 -7.36
N PRO A 113 0.42 -5.85 -8.37
CA PRO A 113 0.39 -4.94 -9.54
C PRO A 113 0.09 -3.48 -9.18
N TYR A 114 -0.53 -3.26 -8.02
CA TYR A 114 -0.91 -1.95 -7.51
C TYR A 114 0.13 -1.37 -6.56
N ILE A 115 0.81 -2.22 -5.77
CA ILE A 115 1.80 -1.82 -4.76
C ILE A 115 3.18 -1.59 -5.41
N PHE A 116 3.61 -2.52 -6.27
CA PHE A 116 4.96 -2.55 -6.81
C PHE A 116 5.34 -1.28 -7.59
N PRO A 117 4.46 -0.66 -8.41
CA PRO A 117 4.78 0.59 -9.08
C PRO A 117 5.14 1.72 -8.11
N TYR A 118 4.47 1.82 -6.95
CA TYR A 118 4.82 2.81 -5.93
C TYR A 118 6.13 2.46 -5.22
N LEU A 119 6.47 1.18 -5.05
CA LEU A 119 7.77 0.80 -4.50
C LEU A 119 8.91 1.20 -5.46
N LEU A 120 8.72 0.98 -6.76
CA LEU A 120 9.69 1.36 -7.79
C LEU A 120 9.98 2.87 -7.84
N THR A 121 9.00 3.73 -7.52
CA THR A 121 9.26 5.18 -7.50
C THR A 121 10.29 5.58 -6.45
N GLY A 122 10.46 4.78 -5.39
CA GLY A 122 11.45 5.01 -4.35
C GLY A 122 12.89 4.88 -4.82
N LEU A 123 13.15 4.16 -5.93
CA LEU A 123 14.49 4.13 -6.57
C LEU A 123 14.92 5.51 -7.09
N CYS A 124 13.95 6.40 -7.30
CA CYS A 124 14.16 7.77 -7.77
C CYS A 124 13.93 8.82 -6.67
N ASP A 125 14.00 8.44 -5.38
CA ASP A 125 13.88 9.39 -4.27
C ASP A 125 15.03 10.43 -4.32
N GLU A 126 14.73 11.67 -3.93
CA GLU A 126 15.71 12.75 -3.82
C GLU A 126 16.79 12.48 -2.76
N ASN A 127 16.49 11.62 -1.79
CA ASN A 127 17.43 11.17 -0.77
C ASN A 127 18.06 9.83 -1.19
N GLU A 128 19.35 9.87 -1.51
CA GLU A 128 20.12 8.70 -1.96
C GLU A 128 20.09 7.53 -0.97
N ASP A 129 20.03 7.80 0.34
CA ASP A 129 19.92 6.74 1.35
C ASP A 129 18.59 5.99 1.24
N ILE A 130 17.50 6.72 0.96
CA ILE A 130 16.17 6.11 0.76
C ILE A 130 16.17 5.31 -0.54
N ALA A 131 16.72 5.86 -1.62
CA ALA A 131 16.80 5.15 -2.90
C ALA A 131 17.61 3.84 -2.79
N LEU A 132 18.74 3.87 -2.09
CA LEU A 132 19.54 2.68 -1.82
C LEU A 132 18.81 1.67 -0.93
N GLU A 133 18.08 2.12 0.09
CA GLU A 133 17.27 1.25 0.92
C GLU A 133 16.13 0.58 0.14
N VAL A 134 15.45 1.33 -0.73
CA VAL A 134 14.40 0.82 -1.62
C VAL A 134 14.96 -0.25 -2.55
N PHE A 135 16.16 -0.05 -3.10
CA PHE A 135 16.85 -1.07 -3.88
C PHE A 135 16.98 -2.39 -3.10
N TRP A 136 17.49 -2.33 -1.87
CA TRP A 136 17.62 -3.53 -1.03
C TRP A 136 16.27 -4.14 -0.61
N LEU A 137 15.23 -3.34 -0.45
CA LEU A 137 13.87 -3.84 -0.21
C LEU A 137 13.32 -4.59 -1.42
N ILE A 138 13.58 -4.10 -2.63
CA ILE A 138 13.20 -4.78 -3.89
C ILE A 138 13.95 -6.09 -4.04
N GLU A 139 15.27 -6.12 -3.76
CA GLU A 139 16.06 -7.36 -3.80
C GLU A 139 15.45 -8.43 -2.87
N LYS A 140 15.06 -8.06 -1.64
CA LYS A 140 14.37 -8.98 -0.71
C LYS A 140 13.04 -9.51 -1.26
N CYS A 141 12.25 -8.64 -1.91
CA CYS A 141 11.03 -9.08 -2.57
C CYS A 141 11.34 -10.07 -3.72
N GLY A 142 12.41 -9.82 -4.47
CA GLY A 142 12.91 -10.70 -5.53
C GLY A 142 13.35 -12.07 -4.99
N GLU A 143 14.12 -12.11 -3.91
CA GLU A 143 14.53 -13.36 -3.24
C GLU A 143 13.32 -14.20 -2.82
N LEU A 144 12.30 -13.56 -2.23
CA LEU A 144 11.06 -14.25 -1.87
C LEU A 144 10.32 -14.77 -3.11
N TYR A 145 10.24 -13.96 -4.17
CA TYR A 145 9.59 -14.35 -5.41
C TYR A 145 10.27 -15.56 -6.05
N GLU A 146 11.61 -15.55 -6.13
CA GLU A 146 12.41 -16.67 -6.65
C GLU A 146 12.21 -17.95 -5.85
N ALA A 147 12.16 -17.84 -4.52
CA ALA A 147 11.90 -18.97 -3.65
C ALA A 147 10.49 -19.56 -3.85
N GLU A 148 9.48 -18.70 -4.04
CA GLU A 148 8.09 -19.12 -4.28
C GLU A 148 7.87 -19.71 -5.68
N HIS A 149 8.62 -19.25 -6.69
CA HIS A 149 8.44 -19.62 -8.10
C HIS A 149 9.56 -20.48 -8.69
N GLU A 150 10.41 -21.06 -7.84
CA GLU A 150 11.61 -21.82 -8.25
C GLU A 150 11.30 -22.87 -9.34
N THR A 151 10.19 -23.59 -9.19
CA THR A 151 9.79 -24.65 -10.14
C THR A 151 9.44 -24.12 -11.51
N ASP A 152 8.90 -22.91 -11.62
CA ASP A 152 8.47 -22.33 -12.88
C ASP A 152 9.63 -21.59 -13.57
N LEU A 153 10.48 -20.94 -12.78
CA LEU A 153 11.72 -20.31 -13.25
C LEU A 153 12.74 -21.33 -13.79
N ARG A 154 12.78 -22.54 -13.21
CA ARG A 154 13.66 -23.62 -13.69
C ARG A 154 13.22 -24.19 -15.05
N LYS A 155 11.92 -24.14 -15.39
CA LYS A 155 11.39 -24.64 -16.67
C LYS A 155 11.66 -23.70 -17.85
N THR A 156 12.00 -22.44 -17.56
CA THR A 156 12.24 -21.39 -18.56
C THR A 156 13.71 -21.28 -18.98
N LYS A 157 14.58 -22.18 -18.49
CA LYS A 157 15.98 -22.35 -18.93
C LYS A 157 16.07 -23.40 -20.03
#